data_AF-A0A8T6NW92-F1
#
_entry.id   AF-A0A8T6NW92-F1
#
_cell.length_a   1.000
_cell.length_b   1.000
_cell.length_c   1.000
_cell.angle_alpha   90.00
_cell.angle_beta   90.00
_cell.angle_gamma   90.00
#
_symmetry.space_group_name_H-M   'P 1'
#
loop_
_entity.id
_entity.type
_entity.pdbx_description
1 polymer ?
#
loop_
_entity_poly.entity_id
_entity_poly.type
_entity_poly.pdbx_seq_one_letter_code
_entity_poly.pdbx_strand_id
1 'polypeptide(L)' 'MRGIAVVTGGNRGIGLEVCRQLAALDYTVLLGSRDPA' A
#
# COMPACT_ATOMS: atom_id res chain seq x y z
N MET A 1 9.19 12.86 -0.96
CA MET A 1 8.16 12.23 -0.12
C MET A 1 6.91 13.11 -0.07
N ARG A 2 5.78 12.64 -0.61
CA ARG A 2 4.50 13.35 -0.68
C ARG A 2 3.59 13.17 0.54
N GLY A 3 3.80 12.11 1.32
CA GLY A 3 3.03 11.84 2.54
C GLY A 3 3.06 10.37 2.96
N ILE A 4 2.23 10.04 3.94
CA ILE A 4 2.03 8.66 4.43
C ILE A 4 0.62 8.21 4.04
N ALA A 5 0.52 7.02 3.45
CA ALA A 5 -0.76 6.39 3.10
C ALA A 5 -0.90 5.03 3.80
N VAL A 6 -2.05 4.79 4.43
CA VAL A 6 -2.38 3.50 5.05
C VAL A 6 -3.29 2.72 4.12
N VAL A 7 -2.90 1.50 3.75
CA VAL A 7 -3.70 0.62 2.89
C VAL A 7 -4.01 -0.67 3.61
N THR A 8 -5.29 -0.89 3.94
CA THR A 8 -5.77 -2.14 4.53
C THR A 8 -6.08 -3.18 3.45
N GLY A 9 -5.79 -4.45 3.69
CA GLY A 9 -5.93 -5.51 2.68
C GLY A 9 -4.92 -5.38 1.54
N GLY A 10 -3.78 -4.75 1.79
CA GLY A 10 -2.79 -4.39 0.77
C GLY A 10 -1.88 -5.53 0.29
N ASN A 11 -2.05 -6.76 0.80
CA ASN A 11 -1.18 -7.90 0.47
C ASN A 11 -1.49 -8.56 -0.88
N ARG A 12 -2.70 -8.38 -1.44
CA ARG A 12 -3.10 -9.01 -2.71
C ARG A 12 -4.06 -8.16 -3.52
N GLY A 13 -4.27 -8.55 -4.79
CA GLY A 13 -5.26 -7.96 -5.68
C GLY A 13 -5.12 -6.44 -5.80
N ILE A 14 -6.27 -5.73 -5.73
CA ILE A 14 -6.33 -4.28 -5.90
C ILE A 14 -5.56 -3.55 -4.79
N GLY A 15 -5.62 -4.03 -3.55
CA GLY A 15 -4.92 -3.38 -2.43
C GLY A 15 -3.40 -3.32 -2.64
N LEU A 16 -2.81 -4.38 -3.21
CA LEU A 16 -1.39 -4.43 -3.53
C LEU A 16 -1.02 -3.47 -4.67
N GLU A 17 -1.88 -3.38 -5.69
CA GLU A 17 -1.65 -2.45 -6.80
C GLU A 17 -1.77 -0.98 -6.36
N VAL A 18 -2.72 -0.67 -5.48
CA VAL A 18 -2.82 0.65 -4.86
C VAL A 18 -1.54 0.99 -4.08
N CYS A 19 -0.98 0.04 -3.32
CA CYS A 19 0.30 0.24 -2.64
C CYS A 19 1.43 0.58 -3.63
N ARG A 20 1.51 -0.14 -4.76
CA ARG A 20 2.53 0.11 -5.79
C ARG A 20 2.40 1.49 -6.42
N GLN A 21 1.18 1.89 -6.79
CA GLN A 21 0.95 3.19 -7.41
C GLN A 21 1.23 4.33 -6.44
N LEU A 22 0.82 4.22 -5.17
CA LEU A 22 1.13 5.22 -4.15
C LEU A 22 2.65 5.34 -3.91
N ALA A 23 3.36 4.23 -3.85
CA ALA A 23 4.83 4.24 -3.74
C ALA A 23 5.49 4.89 -4.96
N ALA A 24 5.01 4.60 -6.18
CA ALA A 24 5.49 5.26 -7.41
C ALA A 24 5.20 6.77 -7.44
N LEU A 25 4.17 7.22 -6.73
CA LEU A 25 3.83 8.62 -6.51
C LEU A 25 4.59 9.25 -5.33
N ASP A 26 5.64 8.60 -4.81
CA ASP A 26 6.52 9.12 -3.75
C ASP A 26 5.83 9.25 -2.37
N TYR A 27 4.82 8.40 -2.10
CA TYR A 27 4.29 8.20 -0.75
C TYR A 27 5.06 7.10 0.00
N THR A 28 5.15 7.25 1.31
CA THR A 28 5.44 6.11 2.20
C THR A 28 4.16 5.35 2.47
N VAL A 29 4.15 4.07 2.12
CA VAL A 29 2.96 3.23 2.23
C VAL A 29 3.08 2.31 3.45
N LEU A 30 2.09 2.39 4.34
CA LEU A 30 1.88 1.46 5.44
C LEU A 30 0.85 0.41 4.98
N LEU A 31 1.36 -0.75 4.57
CA LEU A 31 0.55 -1.88 4.16
C LEU A 31 0.08 -2.66 5.40
N GLY A 32 -1.23 -2.73 5.60
CA GLY A 32 -1.87 -3.56 6.62
C GLY A 32 -2.61 -4.74 6.00
N SER A 33 -2.40 -5.94 6.54
CA SER A 33 -3.19 -7.13 6.21
C SER A 33 -3.30 -8.05 7.43
N ARG A 34 -4.34 -8.88 7.46
CA ARG A 34 -4.45 -9.99 8.42
C ARG A 34 -3.60 -11.19 8.00
N ASP A 35 -3.39 -11.32 6.69
CA ASP A 35 -2.64 -12.42 6.08
C ASP A 35 -1.37 -11.84 5.43
N PRO A 36 -0.18 -12.34 5.76
CA PRO A 36 1.07 -11.88 5.16
C PRO A 36 1.29 -12.37 3.71
N ALA A 37 0.50 -13.32 3.21
CA ALA A 37 0.64 -13.94 1.89
C ALA A 37 -0.06 -13.17 0.78
#